data_AF-A0A2M8PAG8-F1
#
_entry.id   AF-A0A2M8PAG8-F1
#
_cell.length_a   1.000
_cell.length_b   1.000
_cell.length_c   1.000
_cell.angle_alpha   90.00
_cell.angle_beta   90.00
_cell.angle_gamma   90.00
#
_symmetry.space_group_name_H-M   'P 1'
#
loop_
_entity.id
_entity.type
_entity.pdbx_description
1 polymer ?
#
loop_
_entity_poly.entity_id
_entity_poly.type
_entity_poly.pdbx_seq_one_letter_code
_entity_poly.pdbx_strand_id
1 'polypeptide(L)'
;MLSAPEPIQVATPTQVPLIDDGSRPQVLIEAPPNGAQVIVGEQLIIRVRAVDSVGITRAELRQGERVVAIQPAPDPIREFQALLPYTPTQGGTIALSVVVYRRAVASEPATLSLQAITQVSATQRAAQVCTAQVNVNNLNLRRGDSTSTEIITKLSLGERLSVLGRNASRTWYRVQRADGQIGWVSAQYVIPDGDCANAPIVQP
;
A
#
# COMPACT_ATOMS: atom_id res chain seq x y z
N MET A 1 -30.00 0.49 65.28
CA MET A 1 -30.04 1.11 63.94
C MET A 1 -28.64 0.97 63.36
N LEU A 2 -28.48 0.21 62.28
CA LEU A 2 -27.18 -0.06 61.64
C LEU A 2 -26.86 1.12 60.71
N SER A 3 -25.77 1.84 60.96
CA SER A 3 -25.26 2.87 60.06
C SER A 3 -24.71 2.22 58.79
N ALA A 4 -25.18 2.69 57.63
CA ALA A 4 -24.66 2.26 56.33
C ALA A 4 -23.23 2.79 56.11
N PRO A 5 -22.35 2.05 55.40
CA PRO A 5 -21.04 2.56 55.02
C PRO A 5 -21.14 3.65 53.94
N GLU A 6 -20.41 4.75 54.12
CA GLU A 6 -20.34 5.85 53.15
C GLU A 6 -19.71 5.40 51.82
N PRO A 7 -20.17 5.92 50.67
CA PRO A 7 -19.55 5.61 49.38
C PRO A 7 -18.13 6.19 49.30
N ILE A 8 -17.19 5.36 48.84
CA ILE A 8 -15.81 5.78 48.54
C ILE A 8 -15.86 6.88 47.47
N GLN A 9 -15.46 8.09 47.82
CA GLN A 9 -15.26 9.16 46.84
C GLN A 9 -14.04 8.83 45.98
N VAL A 10 -14.29 8.49 44.71
CA VAL A 10 -13.24 8.36 43.71
C VAL A 10 -12.68 9.75 43.46
N ALA A 11 -11.43 10.00 43.83
CA ALA A 11 -10.76 11.26 43.58
C ALA A 11 -10.73 11.53 42.07
N THR A 12 -11.36 12.62 41.63
CA THR A 12 -11.25 13.14 40.27
C THR A 12 -9.77 13.46 40.01
N PRO A 13 -9.14 12.98 38.93
CA PRO A 13 -7.75 13.34 38.64
C PRO A 13 -7.66 14.85 38.44
N THR A 14 -6.90 15.52 39.29
CA THR A 14 -6.57 16.94 39.17
C THR A 14 -5.87 17.17 37.83
N GLN A 15 -6.57 17.76 36.87
CA GLN A 15 -5.94 18.24 35.62
C GLN A 15 -4.94 19.34 35.98
N VAL A 16 -3.65 19.04 35.89
CA VAL A 16 -2.58 20.03 36.01
C VAL A 16 -2.76 21.06 34.88
N PRO A 17 -2.78 22.38 35.17
CA PRO A 17 -2.88 23.40 34.14
C PRO A 17 -1.75 23.23 33.13
N LEU A 18 -2.12 23.05 31.87
CA LEU A 18 -1.17 22.91 30.78
C LEU A 18 -0.64 24.30 30.43
N ILE A 19 0.61 24.58 30.79
CA ILE A 19 1.27 25.87 30.53
C ILE A 19 1.68 25.92 29.05
N ASP A 20 1.18 26.91 28.31
CA ASP A 20 1.58 27.19 26.92
C ASP A 20 2.96 27.87 26.92
N ASP A 21 4.01 27.12 26.57
CA ASP A 21 5.39 27.62 26.52
C ASP A 21 5.74 28.30 25.18
N GLY A 22 4.75 28.48 24.29
CA GLY A 22 4.93 29.06 22.96
C GLY A 22 5.57 28.12 21.93
N SER A 23 5.97 26.91 22.32
CA SER A 23 6.40 25.88 21.37
C SER A 23 5.19 25.37 20.58
N ARG A 24 5.40 25.01 19.31
CA ARG A 24 4.37 24.36 18.49
C ARG A 24 4.46 22.84 18.66
N PRO A 25 3.34 22.13 18.53
CA PRO A 25 3.35 20.67 18.44
C PRO A 25 4.33 20.17 17.38
N GLN A 26 4.99 19.05 17.64
CA GLN A 26 5.85 18.37 16.68
C GLN A 26 5.26 17.03 16.28
N VAL A 27 5.50 16.63 15.03
CA VAL A 27 4.94 15.40 14.45
C VAL A 27 5.98 14.67 13.61
N LEU A 28 6.03 13.36 13.77
CA LEU A 28 6.86 12.44 13.01
C LEU A 28 6.00 11.28 12.48
N ILE A 29 6.13 11.00 11.18
CA ILE A 29 5.52 9.82 10.56
C ILE A 29 6.48 8.65 10.76
N GLU A 30 6.05 7.64 11.52
CA GLU A 30 6.86 6.46 11.82
C GLU A 30 6.71 5.39 10.73
N ALA A 31 5.50 5.28 10.14
CA ALA A 31 5.22 4.34 9.07
C ALA A 31 4.02 4.81 8.21
N PRO A 32 3.96 4.43 6.93
CA PRO A 32 5.03 3.79 6.15
C PRO A 32 6.19 4.77 5.84
N PRO A 33 7.36 4.27 5.38
CA PRO A 33 8.46 5.15 4.99
C PRO A 33 8.13 5.96 3.72
N ASN A 34 8.86 7.06 3.53
CA ASN A 34 8.80 7.84 2.30
C ASN A 34 9.14 6.98 1.07
N GLY A 35 8.34 7.10 0.02
CA GLY A 35 8.44 6.32 -1.21
C GLY A 35 7.80 4.94 -1.14
N ALA A 36 7.14 4.57 -0.03
CA ALA A 36 6.52 3.26 0.11
C ALA A 36 5.50 2.99 -1.01
N GLN A 37 5.57 1.77 -1.56
CA GLN A 37 4.61 1.29 -2.54
C GLN A 37 3.36 0.79 -1.80
N VAL A 38 2.20 1.31 -2.21
CA VAL A 38 0.91 0.98 -1.61
C VAL A 38 -0.10 0.66 -2.71
N ILE A 39 -1.11 -0.11 -2.36
CA ILE A 39 -2.08 -0.60 -3.34
C ILE A 39 -3.32 0.29 -3.36
N VAL A 40 -3.74 0.75 -4.54
CA VAL A 40 -5.00 1.50 -4.72
C VAL A 40 -6.18 0.64 -4.30
N GLY A 41 -7.08 1.23 -3.50
CA GLY A 41 -8.26 0.56 -2.94
C GLY A 41 -7.98 -0.25 -1.68
N GLU A 42 -6.72 -0.46 -1.31
CA GLU A 42 -6.33 -1.13 -0.07
C GLU A 42 -6.13 -0.11 1.05
N GLN A 43 -6.71 -0.38 2.21
CA GLN A 43 -6.53 0.48 3.38
C GLN A 43 -5.17 0.20 4.02
N LEU A 44 -4.37 1.24 4.20
CA LEU A 44 -3.17 1.21 5.03
C LEU A 44 -3.35 2.08 6.27
N ILE A 45 -2.52 1.83 7.28
CA ILE A 45 -2.47 2.63 8.50
C ILE A 45 -1.19 3.46 8.50
N ILE A 46 -1.34 4.78 8.55
CA ILE A 46 -0.22 5.70 8.74
C ILE A 46 -0.03 5.88 10.24
N ARG A 47 1.11 5.40 10.75
CA ARG A 47 1.48 5.52 12.16
C ARG A 47 2.27 6.81 12.37
N VAL A 48 1.82 7.60 13.33
CA VAL A 48 2.35 8.91 13.62
C VAL A 48 2.64 9.03 15.11
N ARG A 49 3.79 9.60 15.46
CA ARG A 49 4.11 10.06 16.80
C ARG A 49 4.09 11.57 16.83
N ALA A 50 3.38 12.14 17.79
CA ALA A 50 3.34 13.57 18.03
C ALA A 50 3.77 13.88 19.45
N VAL A 51 4.50 14.97 19.62
CA VAL A 51 4.95 15.44 20.93
C VAL A 51 4.63 16.92 21.11
N ASP A 52 4.19 17.30 22.31
CA ASP A 52 3.92 18.68 22.70
C ASP A 52 4.07 18.85 24.21
N SER A 53 4.53 20.02 24.65
CA SER A 53 4.72 20.32 26.08
C SER A 53 3.40 20.57 26.83
N VAL A 54 2.35 20.93 26.10
CA VAL A 54 1.03 21.31 26.64
C VAL A 54 0.05 20.15 26.45
N GLY A 55 -0.10 19.64 25.22
CA GLY A 55 -0.87 18.46 24.91
C GLY A 55 -1.51 18.52 23.51
N ILE A 56 -1.36 17.43 22.79
CA ILE A 56 -2.01 17.19 21.50
C ILE A 56 -3.50 16.93 21.74
N THR A 57 -4.34 17.54 20.90
CA THR A 57 -5.81 17.41 20.92
C THR A 57 -6.35 16.65 19.71
N ARG A 58 -5.62 16.64 18.58
CA ARG A 58 -5.94 15.81 17.41
C ARG A 58 -4.78 15.70 16.44
N ALA A 59 -4.82 14.66 15.61
CA ALA A 59 -4.01 14.52 14.41
C ALA A 59 -4.90 14.48 13.16
N GLU A 60 -4.50 15.21 12.12
CA GLU A 60 -5.16 15.23 10.83
C GLU A 60 -4.21 14.71 9.74
N LEU A 61 -4.66 13.73 8.98
CA LEU A 61 -4.05 13.33 7.72
C LEU A 61 -4.70 14.12 6.60
N ARG A 62 -3.89 14.73 5.73
CA ARG A 62 -4.34 15.59 4.64
C ARG A 62 -3.73 15.15 3.31
N GLN A 63 -4.49 15.32 2.25
CA GLN A 63 -4.06 15.16 0.87
C GLN A 63 -4.36 16.47 0.15
N GLY A 64 -3.32 17.27 -0.10
CA GLY A 64 -3.50 18.68 -0.45
C GLY A 64 -4.23 19.42 0.67
N GLU A 65 -5.31 20.14 0.33
CA GLU A 65 -6.10 20.89 1.32
C GLU A 65 -7.12 20.03 2.07
N ARG A 66 -7.44 18.85 1.53
CA ARG A 66 -8.50 17.96 2.04
C ARG A 66 -8.01 17.14 3.23
N VAL A 67 -8.75 17.15 4.32
CA VAL A 67 -8.57 16.21 5.44
C VAL A 67 -9.17 14.86 5.03
N VAL A 68 -8.33 13.82 5.04
CA VAL A 68 -8.69 12.45 4.63
C VAL A 68 -8.85 11.50 5.82
N ALA A 69 -8.21 11.80 6.95
CA ALA A 69 -8.47 11.12 8.22
C ALA A 69 -8.21 12.07 9.39
N ILE A 70 -8.89 11.85 10.50
CA ILE A 70 -8.75 12.62 11.73
C ILE A 70 -8.82 11.66 12.91
N GLN A 71 -7.92 11.84 13.87
CA GLN A 71 -7.96 11.13 15.14
C GLN A 71 -7.91 12.15 16.29
N PRO A 72 -8.98 12.26 17.10
CA PRO A 72 -8.97 13.09 18.29
C PRO A 72 -8.12 12.44 19.39
N ALA A 73 -7.52 13.28 20.23
CA ALA A 73 -6.96 12.89 21.52
C ALA A 73 -7.99 13.28 22.60
N PRO A 74 -8.59 12.33 23.33
CA PRO A 74 -9.69 12.59 24.26
C PRO A 74 -9.27 13.50 25.42
N ASP A 75 -8.00 13.43 25.82
CA ASP A 75 -7.36 14.36 26.73
C ASP A 75 -6.14 14.98 26.03
N PRO A 76 -5.68 16.17 26.45
CA PRO A 76 -4.41 16.70 26.00
C PRO A 76 -3.26 15.76 26.40
N ILE A 77 -2.68 15.07 25.42
CA ILE A 77 -1.61 14.10 25.65
C ILE A 77 -0.29 14.67 25.13
N ARG A 78 0.75 14.66 25.97
CA ARG A 78 2.09 15.16 25.60
C ARG A 78 2.81 14.30 24.58
N GLU A 79 2.56 12.99 24.58
CA GLU A 79 3.04 12.03 23.58
C GLU A 79 1.87 11.26 22.98
N PHE A 80 1.48 11.62 21.77
CA PHE A 80 0.30 11.06 21.12
C PHE A 80 0.71 10.15 19.96
N GLN A 81 0.28 8.89 20.01
CA GLN A 81 0.38 7.97 18.88
C GLN A 81 -0.95 7.92 18.12
N ALA A 82 -0.92 8.29 16.84
CA ALA A 82 -2.07 8.24 15.95
C ALA A 82 -1.90 7.14 14.91
N LEU A 83 -3.01 6.44 14.61
CA LEU A 83 -3.16 5.45 13.56
C LEU A 83 -4.17 5.99 12.56
N LEU A 84 -3.69 6.67 11.53
CA LEU A 84 -4.51 7.36 10.56
C LEU A 84 -4.77 6.44 9.36
N PRO A 85 -5.99 5.90 9.19
CA PRO A 85 -6.28 5.06 8.04
C PRO A 85 -6.28 5.88 6.75
N TYR A 86 -5.71 5.34 5.69
CA TYR A 86 -5.72 5.93 4.36
C TYR A 86 -5.97 4.85 3.31
N THR A 87 -6.86 5.14 2.37
CA THR A 87 -7.11 4.27 1.20
C THR A 87 -6.83 5.09 -0.05
N PRO A 88 -5.73 4.81 -0.77
CA PRO A 88 -5.44 5.47 -2.04
C PRO A 88 -6.56 5.21 -3.04
N THR A 89 -7.08 6.25 -3.68
CA THR A 89 -8.16 6.14 -4.69
C THR A 89 -7.65 6.26 -6.12
N GLN A 90 -6.40 6.69 -6.30
CA GLN A 90 -5.76 6.90 -7.60
C GLN A 90 -4.33 6.38 -7.55
N GLY A 91 -3.85 5.86 -8.68
CA GLY A 91 -2.46 5.45 -8.83
C GLY A 91 -1.51 6.64 -9.03
N GLY A 92 -0.21 6.38 -8.88
CA GLY A 92 0.86 7.34 -9.04
C GLY A 92 1.40 7.86 -7.70
N THR A 93 2.18 8.93 -7.78
CA THR A 93 2.77 9.58 -6.60
C THR A 93 1.70 10.32 -5.82
N ILE A 94 1.55 9.97 -4.54
CA ILE A 94 0.63 10.64 -3.62
C ILE A 94 1.44 11.39 -2.58
N ALA A 95 1.20 12.70 -2.47
CA ALA A 95 1.72 13.52 -1.40
C ALA A 95 0.68 13.64 -0.29
N LEU A 96 1.03 13.17 0.90
CA LEU A 96 0.25 13.33 2.12
C LEU A 96 0.99 14.26 3.07
N SER A 97 0.22 14.96 3.90
CA SER A 97 0.74 15.70 5.03
C SER A 97 -0.01 15.34 6.31
N VAL A 98 0.71 15.28 7.42
CA VAL A 98 0.13 15.11 8.74
C VAL A 98 0.36 16.39 9.52
N VAL A 99 -0.72 16.92 10.09
CA VAL A 99 -0.68 18.08 10.98
C VAL A 99 -1.33 17.69 12.29
N VAL A 100 -0.66 18.00 13.40
CA VAL A 100 -1.22 17.79 14.74
C VAL A 100 -1.50 19.12 15.41
N TYR A 101 -2.49 19.11 16.28
CA TYR A 101 -3.05 20.33 16.85
C TYR A 101 -3.05 20.30 18.36
N ARG A 102 -2.64 21.42 18.95
CA ARG A 102 -2.99 21.82 20.31
C ARG A 102 -4.09 22.87 20.21
N ARG A 103 -5.35 22.46 20.37
CA ARG A 103 -6.52 23.34 20.16
C ARG A 103 -6.47 24.01 18.77
N ALA A 104 -6.15 25.31 18.71
CA ALA A 104 -6.03 26.10 17.48
C ALA A 104 -4.59 26.20 16.94
N VAL A 105 -3.58 25.76 17.70
CA VAL A 105 -2.16 25.80 17.30
C VAL A 105 -1.82 24.54 16.50
N ALA A 106 -1.34 24.72 15.27
CA ALA A 106 -0.91 23.66 14.37
C ALA A 106 0.61 23.43 14.40
N SER A 107 1.02 22.18 14.24
CA SER A 107 2.41 21.79 13.96
C SER A 107 2.88 22.24 12.58
N GLU A 108 4.19 22.14 12.34
CA GLU A 108 4.69 22.01 10.97
C GLU A 108 4.16 20.72 10.33
N PRO A 109 3.82 20.72 9.02
CA PRO A 109 3.31 19.53 8.36
C PRO A 109 4.44 18.50 8.14
N ALA A 110 4.29 17.30 8.71
CA ALA A 110 5.13 16.18 8.30
C ALA A 110 4.64 15.64 6.96
N THR A 111 5.54 15.50 6.00
CA THR A 111 5.19 15.05 4.64
C THR A 111 5.50 13.58 4.45
N LEU A 112 4.63 12.89 3.70
CA LEU A 112 4.79 11.50 3.29
C LEU A 112 4.48 11.37 1.81
N SER A 113 5.45 10.90 1.05
CA SER A 113 5.28 10.55 -0.35
C SER A 113 5.03 9.05 -0.48
N LEU A 114 3.92 8.65 -1.10
CA LEU A 114 3.61 7.25 -1.39
C LEU A 114 3.62 7.01 -2.90
N GLN A 115 3.95 5.78 -3.29
CA GLN A 115 3.80 5.28 -4.66
C GLN A 115 2.58 4.38 -4.69
N ALA A 116 1.40 4.95 -4.98
CA ALA A 116 0.19 4.15 -5.12
C ALA A 116 0.25 3.42 -6.45
N ILE A 117 0.52 2.14 -6.40
CA ILE A 117 0.36 1.27 -7.56
C ILE A 117 -1.13 0.91 -7.63
N THR A 118 -1.76 1.14 -8.77
CA THR A 118 -3.03 0.48 -9.03
C THR A 118 -2.79 -1.01 -8.86
N GLN A 119 -3.68 -1.71 -8.14
CA GLN A 119 -3.77 -3.15 -8.36
C GLN A 119 -3.80 -3.33 -9.87
N VAL A 120 -2.93 -4.19 -10.40
CA VAL A 120 -3.21 -4.80 -11.70
C VAL A 120 -4.63 -5.32 -11.58
N SER A 121 -5.56 -4.66 -12.28
CA SER A 121 -6.99 -4.75 -12.05
C SER A 121 -7.41 -6.21 -11.89
N ALA A 122 -8.54 -6.49 -11.23
CA ALA A 122 -9.11 -7.84 -11.29
C ALA A 122 -9.42 -8.29 -12.75
N THR A 123 -9.40 -7.40 -13.75
CA THR A 123 -9.33 -7.73 -15.19
C THR A 123 -7.98 -8.27 -15.66
N GLN A 124 -6.88 -8.02 -14.95
CA GLN A 124 -5.59 -8.68 -15.13
C GLN A 124 -5.45 -9.93 -14.25
N ARG A 125 -6.17 -9.99 -13.11
CA ARG A 125 -6.40 -11.24 -12.37
C ARG A 125 -7.34 -12.19 -13.12
N ALA A 126 -8.20 -11.64 -13.99
CA ALA A 126 -9.01 -12.34 -14.99
C ALA A 126 -8.36 -12.32 -16.40
N ALA A 127 -7.11 -11.86 -16.52
CA ALA A 127 -6.32 -12.07 -17.73
C ALA A 127 -5.61 -13.43 -17.74
N GLN A 128 -5.95 -14.36 -16.82
CA GLN A 128 -6.02 -15.77 -17.20
C GLN A 128 -7.16 -15.94 -18.22
N VAL A 129 -7.06 -15.28 -19.38
CA VAL A 129 -7.98 -15.51 -20.50
C VAL A 129 -7.69 -16.88 -21.12
N CYS A 130 -6.47 -17.37 -20.90
CA CYS A 130 -6.00 -18.61 -21.48
C CYS A 130 -4.82 -19.19 -20.71
N THR A 131 -4.61 -20.48 -20.90
CA THR A 131 -3.37 -21.15 -20.56
C THR A 131 -2.57 -21.41 -21.83
N ALA A 132 -1.30 -21.74 -21.69
CA ALA A 132 -0.48 -22.16 -22.81
C ALA A 132 0.24 -23.45 -22.42
N GLN A 133 0.12 -24.48 -23.27
CA GLN A 133 0.83 -25.74 -23.10
C GLN A 133 2.11 -25.71 -23.93
N VAL A 134 3.24 -26.06 -23.31
CA VAL A 134 4.52 -26.16 -24.02
C VAL A 134 4.47 -27.30 -25.03
N ASN A 135 4.83 -27.02 -26.29
CA ASN A 135 4.77 -27.97 -27.41
C ASN A 135 6.13 -28.53 -27.84
N VAL A 136 7.21 -28.14 -27.16
CA VAL A 136 8.58 -28.58 -27.46
C VAL A 136 9.32 -29.00 -26.19
N ASN A 137 10.33 -29.84 -26.33
CA ASN A 137 11.23 -30.14 -25.22
C ASN A 137 12.20 -28.98 -24.98
N ASN A 138 12.48 -28.67 -23.71
CA ASN A 138 13.49 -27.70 -23.28
C ASN A 138 13.24 -26.27 -23.79
N LEU A 139 11.99 -25.79 -23.75
CA LEU A 139 11.66 -24.42 -24.13
C LEU A 139 12.28 -23.42 -23.14
N ASN A 140 13.00 -22.42 -23.62
CA ASN A 140 13.61 -21.42 -22.73
C ASN A 140 12.55 -20.44 -22.20
N LEU A 141 12.44 -20.35 -20.88
CA LEU A 141 11.79 -19.23 -20.19
C LEU A 141 12.82 -18.10 -20.06
N ARG A 142 12.51 -16.91 -20.58
CA ARG A 142 13.45 -15.80 -20.65
C ARG A 142 13.02 -14.60 -19.81
N ARG A 143 13.96 -13.72 -19.48
CA ARG A 143 13.67 -12.47 -18.76
C ARG A 143 12.89 -11.45 -19.57
N GLY A 144 13.02 -11.43 -20.90
CA GLY A 144 12.27 -10.51 -21.78
C GLY A 144 11.81 -11.19 -23.07
N ASP A 145 11.09 -10.44 -23.90
CA ASP A 145 10.45 -10.90 -25.14
C ASP A 145 11.41 -10.98 -26.35
N SER A 146 12.66 -11.36 -26.10
CA SER A 146 13.69 -11.50 -27.13
C SER A 146 14.61 -12.68 -26.85
N THR A 147 15.11 -13.29 -27.92
CA THR A 147 16.11 -14.37 -27.86
C THR A 147 17.48 -13.91 -27.34
N SER A 148 17.73 -12.60 -27.30
CA SER A 148 18.95 -12.01 -26.71
C SER A 148 18.89 -11.88 -25.19
N THR A 149 17.72 -12.05 -24.57
CA THR A 149 17.56 -11.88 -23.12
C THR A 149 17.97 -13.13 -22.35
N GLU A 150 18.34 -12.94 -21.08
CA GLU A 150 18.76 -14.01 -20.18
C GLU A 150 17.73 -15.14 -20.09
N ILE A 151 18.21 -16.38 -20.09
CA ILE A 151 17.40 -17.57 -19.86
C ILE A 151 17.27 -17.77 -18.36
N ILE A 152 16.05 -17.71 -17.84
CA ILE A 152 15.73 -17.97 -16.43
C ILE A 152 15.79 -19.47 -16.17
N THR A 153 15.11 -20.26 -17.01
CA THR A 153 15.05 -21.72 -16.90
C THR A 153 14.60 -22.35 -18.22
N LYS A 154 14.49 -23.68 -18.23
CA LYS A 154 13.90 -24.46 -19.31
C LYS A 154 12.59 -25.10 -18.87
N LEU A 155 11.63 -25.15 -19.77
CA LEU A 155 10.30 -25.72 -19.59
C LEU A 155 10.21 -27.05 -20.33
N SER A 156 9.44 -27.97 -19.75
CA SER A 156 9.26 -29.32 -20.30
C SER A 156 8.08 -29.38 -21.26
N LEU A 157 8.12 -30.33 -22.21
CA LEU A 157 6.98 -30.61 -23.09
C LEU A 157 5.73 -30.93 -22.25
N GLY A 158 4.60 -30.35 -22.62
CA GLY A 158 3.32 -30.55 -21.94
C GLY A 158 3.11 -29.71 -20.69
N GLU A 159 4.12 -28.96 -20.21
CA GLU A 159 4.00 -28.06 -19.07
C GLU A 159 2.93 -26.99 -19.34
N ARG A 160 2.02 -26.78 -18.38
CA ARG A 160 0.97 -25.76 -18.47
C ARG A 160 1.42 -24.46 -17.82
N LEU A 161 1.23 -23.38 -18.55
CA LEU A 161 1.62 -22.04 -18.16
C LEU A 161 0.39 -21.13 -18.11
N SER A 162 0.31 -20.29 -17.10
CA SER A 162 -0.70 -19.22 -17.05
C SER A 162 -0.21 -18.03 -17.88
N VAL A 163 -0.96 -17.63 -18.90
CA VAL A 163 -0.60 -16.44 -19.70
C VAL A 163 -1.02 -15.18 -18.93
N LEU A 164 -0.06 -14.32 -18.64
CA LEU A 164 -0.27 -13.04 -17.95
C LEU A 164 -0.40 -11.86 -18.93
N GLY A 165 0.02 -12.06 -20.18
CA GLY A 165 0.01 -11.04 -21.23
C GLY A 165 0.82 -11.46 -22.45
N ARG A 166 0.88 -10.58 -23.44
CA ARG A 166 1.67 -10.76 -24.66
C ARG A 166 2.43 -9.49 -25.03
N ASN A 167 3.43 -9.60 -25.89
CA ASN A 167 4.03 -8.41 -26.48
C ASN A 167 3.13 -7.81 -27.58
N ALA A 168 3.42 -6.57 -27.99
CA ALA A 168 2.65 -5.87 -29.02
C ALA A 168 2.61 -6.64 -30.35
N SER A 169 3.71 -7.31 -30.70
CA SER A 169 3.90 -8.08 -31.93
C SER A 169 3.29 -9.49 -31.91
N ARG A 170 2.69 -9.93 -30.79
CA ARG A 170 2.08 -11.27 -30.62
C ARG A 170 3.05 -12.45 -30.81
N THR A 171 4.36 -12.21 -30.70
CA THR A 171 5.40 -13.22 -30.88
C THR A 171 5.85 -13.86 -29.56
N TRP A 172 5.51 -13.23 -28.44
CA TRP A 172 5.89 -13.67 -27.11
C TRP A 172 4.72 -13.56 -26.13
N TYR A 173 4.65 -14.55 -25.23
CA TYR A 173 3.76 -14.53 -24.08
C TYR A 173 4.57 -14.32 -22.81
N ARG A 174 4.08 -13.44 -21.95
CA ARG A 174 4.49 -13.35 -20.56
C ARG A 174 3.68 -14.36 -19.78
N VAL A 175 4.35 -15.27 -19.09
CA VAL A 175 3.73 -16.44 -18.49
C VAL A 175 4.18 -16.66 -17.05
N GLN A 176 3.35 -17.37 -16.29
CA GLN A 176 3.66 -17.84 -14.94
C GLN A 176 3.56 -19.37 -14.87
N ARG A 177 4.56 -19.98 -14.24
CA ARG A 177 4.63 -21.40 -13.94
C ARG A 177 3.87 -21.71 -12.63
N ALA A 178 3.61 -22.99 -12.39
CA ALA A 178 2.93 -23.45 -11.17
C ALA A 178 3.72 -23.14 -9.88
N ASP A 179 5.04 -23.06 -9.96
CA ASP A 179 5.94 -22.67 -8.85
C ASP A 179 5.99 -21.14 -8.62
N GLY A 180 5.21 -20.37 -9.38
CA GLY A 180 5.13 -18.91 -9.28
C GLY A 180 6.17 -18.17 -10.11
N GLN A 181 7.11 -18.86 -10.77
CA GLN A 181 8.15 -18.24 -11.58
C GLN A 181 7.56 -17.61 -12.85
N ILE A 182 7.94 -16.36 -13.13
CA ILE A 182 7.43 -15.57 -14.26
C ILE A 182 8.54 -15.32 -15.27
N GLY A 183 8.20 -15.37 -16.55
CA GLY A 183 9.09 -14.98 -17.63
C GLY A 183 8.37 -14.92 -18.97
N TRP A 184 9.16 -14.94 -20.03
CA TRP A 184 8.70 -14.81 -21.40
C TRP A 184 9.01 -16.08 -22.20
N VAL A 185 8.04 -16.53 -22.98
CA VAL A 185 8.17 -17.67 -23.90
C VAL A 185 7.72 -17.27 -25.29
N SER A 186 8.33 -17.85 -26.32
CA SER A 186 7.92 -17.56 -27.70
C SER A 186 6.59 -18.25 -28.00
N ALA A 187 5.64 -17.49 -28.56
CA ALA A 187 4.29 -17.94 -28.86
C ALA A 187 4.26 -19.12 -29.85
N GLN A 188 5.28 -19.26 -30.71
CA GLN A 188 5.38 -20.34 -31.69
C GLN A 188 5.63 -21.74 -31.08
N TYR A 189 6.09 -21.80 -29.83
CA TYR A 189 6.46 -23.04 -29.15
C TYR A 189 5.47 -23.48 -28.07
N VAL A 190 4.32 -22.80 -28.00
CA VAL A 190 3.25 -23.12 -27.06
C VAL A 190 1.92 -23.22 -27.80
N ILE A 191 1.05 -24.08 -27.31
CA ILE A 191 -0.33 -24.21 -27.79
C ILE A 191 -1.21 -23.41 -26.81
N PRO A 192 -1.78 -22.27 -27.24
CA PRO A 192 -2.72 -21.52 -26.42
C PRO A 192 -4.03 -22.30 -26.25
N ASP A 193 -4.59 -22.24 -25.05
CA ASP A 193 -5.88 -22.82 -24.67
C ASP A 193 -6.75 -21.71 -24.04
N GLY A 194 -7.73 -21.22 -24.80
CA GLY A 194 -8.51 -20.02 -24.50
C GLY A 194 -8.19 -18.83 -25.43
N ASP A 195 -8.67 -17.64 -25.07
CA ASP A 195 -8.50 -16.42 -25.90
C ASP A 195 -7.19 -15.68 -25.57
N CYS A 196 -6.06 -16.30 -25.92
CA CYS A 196 -4.74 -15.66 -25.78
C CYS A 196 -4.50 -14.50 -26.75
N ALA A 197 -5.32 -14.36 -27.79
CA ALA A 197 -5.17 -13.28 -28.77
C ALA A 197 -5.52 -11.90 -28.15
N ASN A 198 -6.48 -11.90 -27.23
CA ASN A 198 -6.88 -10.71 -26.47
C ASN A 198 -6.17 -10.57 -25.11
N ALA A 199 -5.14 -11.39 -24.86
CA ALA A 199 -4.27 -11.19 -23.70
C ALA A 199 -3.70 -9.75 -23.68
N PRO A 200 -3.61 -9.12 -22.50
CA PRO A 200 -3.16 -7.73 -22.38
C PRO A 200 -1.75 -7.55 -22.91
N ILE A 201 -1.50 -6.43 -23.58
CA ILE A 201 -0.16 -6.09 -24.03
C ILE A 201 0.67 -5.66 -22.81
N VAL A 202 1.80 -6.33 -22.59
CA VAL A 202 2.74 -6.04 -21.49
C VAL A 202 4.12 -5.76 -22.06
N GLN A 203 4.85 -4.82 -21.46
CA GLN A 203 6.22 -4.50 -21.85
C GLN A 203 7.21 -5.46 -21.19
N PRO A 204 8.28 -5.88 -21.89
CA PRO A 204 9.32 -6.79 -21.38
C PRO A 204 10.12 -6.23 -20.21
#